data_AF-A0AAD7SF12-F1
#
_entry.id   AF-A0AAD7SF12-F1
#
_cell.length_a   1.000
_cell.length_b   1.000
_cell.length_c   1.000
_cell.angle_alpha   90.00
_cell.angle_beta   90.00
_cell.angle_gamma   90.00
#
_symmetry.space_group_name_H-M   'P 1'
#
loop_
_entity.id
_entity.type
_entity.pdbx_description
1 polymer ?
#
loop_
_entity_poly.entity_id
_entity_poly.type
_entity_poly.pdbx_seq_one_letter_code
_entity_poly.pdbx_strand_id
1 'polypeptide(L)'
;MGLLSLLLAGMRGGTFAALFTSAAQRGIWASLTAVILFLCSSPTSASSQNLTGVPPAAPMTHIFVYGTLKRGQPNHFRMMDAANGKAEYCGRGRTVQSFPLVIAGEHNIPFLLNVPGSGRRVKGEVYRVDGPMLAFLDEFEGCPHMYQRTPVALELEEWTAEGRGVAEAFIYSTTTYRAEWLKRPVFDDYDAYGDHGLVYVDRESRD
;
A
#
# COMPACT_ATOMS: atom_id res chain seq x y z
N MET A 1 -54.90 29.18 -9.06
CA MET A 1 -54.39 30.14 -10.06
C MET A 1 -53.04 30.61 -9.54
N GLY A 2 -51.90 30.04 -9.89
CA GLY A 2 -51.46 29.62 -11.21
C GLY A 2 -50.31 30.55 -11.62
N LEU A 3 -49.15 29.96 -11.93
CA LEU A 3 -48.01 30.55 -12.65
C LEU A 3 -47.11 31.53 -11.86
N LEU A 4 -45.78 31.52 -11.92
CA LEU A 4 -44.82 30.74 -12.72
C LEU A 4 -43.41 30.89 -12.08
N SER A 5 -42.66 29.79 -12.08
CA SER A 5 -41.27 29.64 -11.64
C SER A 5 -40.23 30.21 -12.63
N LEU A 6 -38.94 30.01 -12.31
CA LEU A 6 -37.70 29.99 -13.14
C LEU A 6 -36.89 31.32 -13.20
N LEU A 7 -35.54 31.38 -13.14
CA LEU A 7 -34.45 30.38 -13.16
C LEU A 7 -33.08 31.11 -12.89
N LEU A 8 -32.16 30.41 -12.20
CA LEU A 8 -30.69 30.34 -12.37
C LEU A 8 -29.70 31.54 -12.25
N ALA A 9 -28.66 31.23 -11.48
CA ALA A 9 -27.21 31.37 -11.75
C ALA A 9 -26.40 32.49 -11.08
N GLY A 10 -25.26 32.08 -10.50
CA GLY A 10 -24.02 32.87 -10.61
C GLY A 10 -23.32 33.25 -9.30
N MET A 11 -22.57 32.30 -8.74
CA MET A 11 -21.15 32.42 -8.36
C MET A 11 -20.60 33.67 -7.64
N ARG A 12 -19.73 33.35 -6.65
CA ARG A 12 -18.51 34.05 -6.20
C ARG A 12 -18.61 34.98 -4.97
N GLY A 13 -17.91 34.52 -3.93
CA GLY A 13 -16.74 35.23 -3.44
C GLY A 13 -17.00 36.22 -2.30
N GLY A 14 -16.98 35.71 -1.07
CA GLY A 14 -16.86 36.53 0.14
C GLY A 14 -15.50 36.28 0.80
N THR A 15 -14.59 37.20 0.58
CA THR A 15 -13.23 37.28 1.13
C THR A 15 -13.20 37.36 2.66
N PHE A 16 -12.18 36.70 3.21
CA PHE A 16 -11.64 36.81 4.57
C PHE A 16 -11.65 38.24 5.13
N ALA A 17 -12.14 38.39 6.36
CA ALA A 17 -11.77 39.48 7.25
C ALA A 17 -11.68 38.94 8.69
N ALA A 18 -10.46 38.99 9.22
CA ALA A 18 -10.11 38.69 10.60
C ALA A 18 -10.65 39.75 11.57
N LEU A 19 -10.88 39.38 12.83
CA LEU A 19 -10.27 40.04 14.00
C LEU A 19 -10.72 39.37 15.31
N PHE A 20 -9.72 38.90 16.05
CA PHE A 20 -9.77 38.30 17.38
C PHE A 20 -9.67 39.38 18.46
N THR A 21 -10.55 39.36 19.47
CA THR A 21 -10.41 39.80 20.89
C THR A 21 -11.84 39.80 21.50
N SER A 22 -12.18 39.47 22.76
CA SER A 22 -11.49 39.50 24.05
C SER A 22 -12.30 38.68 25.11
N ALA A 23 -11.56 38.05 26.02
CA ALA A 23 -11.80 37.51 27.37
C ALA A 23 -13.17 37.59 28.10
N ALA A 24 -13.57 36.42 28.63
CA ALA A 24 -13.89 36.06 30.02
C ALA A 24 -14.75 36.99 30.93
N GLN A 25 -15.76 36.39 31.58
CA GLN A 25 -15.80 36.07 33.02
C GLN A 25 -17.22 36.14 33.63
N ARG A 26 -17.45 35.30 34.66
CA ARG A 26 -18.64 35.18 35.56
C ARG A 26 -19.71 34.23 35.02
N GLY A 27 -20.18 33.21 35.72
CA GLY A 27 -20.06 32.82 37.12
C GLY A 27 -21.13 31.75 37.37
N ILE A 28 -20.73 30.70 38.06
CA ILE A 28 -21.47 29.49 38.44
C ILE A 28 -22.80 29.82 39.13
N TRP A 29 -23.92 29.20 38.72
CA TRP A 29 -25.08 28.91 39.58
C TRP A 29 -25.65 27.52 39.21
N ALA A 30 -25.60 26.61 40.18
CA ALA A 30 -26.31 25.34 40.19
C ALA A 30 -27.75 25.56 40.72
N SER A 31 -28.72 24.73 40.31
CA SER A 31 -29.63 23.98 41.20
C SER A 31 -30.87 23.43 40.47
N LEU A 32 -31.05 22.11 40.58
CA LEU A 32 -32.24 21.24 40.68
C LEU A 32 -33.62 21.72 40.15
N THR A 33 -34.37 20.83 39.45
CA THR A 33 -35.62 20.15 39.92
C THR A 33 -36.13 19.17 38.83
N ALA A 34 -36.85 18.11 39.21
CA ALA A 34 -36.91 16.80 38.57
C ALA A 34 -38.32 16.30 38.13
N VAL A 35 -38.34 15.17 37.40
CA VAL A 35 -39.38 14.10 37.26
C VAL A 35 -40.59 14.35 36.34
N ILE A 36 -40.83 13.42 35.38
CA ILE A 36 -42.05 12.57 35.26
C ILE A 36 -41.85 11.52 34.14
N LEU A 37 -42.04 10.25 34.52
CA LEU A 37 -42.12 9.05 33.70
C LEU A 37 -43.42 9.01 32.88
N PHE A 38 -43.38 8.54 31.62
CA PHE A 38 -44.55 7.93 30.99
C PHE A 38 -44.15 6.72 30.14
N LEU A 39 -44.59 5.55 30.60
CA LEU A 39 -44.50 4.26 29.94
C LEU A 39 -45.48 4.21 28.76
N CYS A 40 -45.01 3.83 27.58
CA CYS A 40 -45.87 3.25 26.56
C CYS A 40 -45.14 2.09 25.88
N SER A 41 -45.52 0.89 26.29
CA SER A 41 -45.13 -0.37 25.67
C SER A 41 -45.77 -0.49 24.29
N SER A 42 -44.97 -0.81 23.28
CA SER A 42 -45.40 -1.66 22.16
C SER A 42 -44.17 -2.29 21.50
N PRO A 43 -44.18 -3.61 21.24
CA PRO A 43 -43.06 -4.32 20.65
C PRO A 43 -43.08 -4.08 19.14
N THR A 44 -42.10 -3.35 18.60
CA THR A 44 -41.90 -3.34 17.15
C THR A 44 -41.03 -4.54 16.80
N SER A 45 -41.68 -5.49 16.15
CA SER A 45 -41.14 -6.65 15.46
C SER A 45 -39.76 -6.40 14.86
N ALA A 46 -38.77 -7.16 15.35
CA ALA A 46 -37.52 -7.38 14.63
C ALA A 46 -37.88 -8.06 13.29
N SER A 47 -38.02 -7.25 12.26
CA SER A 47 -38.11 -7.73 10.89
C SER A 47 -36.76 -8.32 10.51
N SER A 48 -36.83 -9.59 10.13
CA SER A 48 -35.75 -10.38 9.55
C SER A 48 -35.07 -9.60 8.41
N GLN A 49 -33.88 -9.07 8.67
CA GLN A 49 -32.93 -8.75 7.62
C GLN A 49 -32.01 -9.96 7.52
N ASN A 50 -32.21 -10.68 6.42
CA ASN A 50 -31.41 -11.80 5.96
C ASN A 50 -29.91 -11.44 6.06
N LEU A 51 -29.19 -12.05 7.01
CA LEU A 51 -27.75 -11.96 7.09
C LEU A 51 -27.14 -12.84 5.99
N THR A 52 -27.20 -12.38 4.73
CA THR A 52 -26.17 -12.78 3.76
C THR A 52 -24.91 -11.99 4.09
N GLY A 53 -24.32 -12.31 5.24
CA GLY A 53 -23.04 -11.79 5.68
C GLY A 53 -21.95 -12.44 4.85
N VAL A 54 -21.79 -11.99 3.60
CA VAL A 54 -20.47 -12.08 2.96
C VAL A 54 -19.60 -11.18 3.83
N PRO A 55 -18.61 -11.71 4.57
CA PRO A 55 -17.72 -10.86 5.34
C PRO A 55 -17.10 -9.84 4.39
N PRO A 56 -16.97 -8.55 4.79
CA PRO A 56 -16.28 -7.57 3.97
C PRO A 56 -14.93 -8.16 3.57
N ALA A 57 -14.60 -8.12 2.28
CA ALA A 57 -13.34 -8.64 1.77
C ALA A 57 -12.20 -8.05 2.61
N ALA A 58 -11.31 -8.92 3.11
CA ALA A 58 -10.19 -8.49 3.93
C ALA A 58 -9.40 -7.38 3.19
N PRO A 59 -8.88 -6.36 3.91
CA PRO A 59 -8.13 -5.28 3.28
C PRO A 59 -6.94 -5.87 2.53
N MET A 60 -6.89 -5.64 1.22
CA MET A 60 -5.80 -6.09 0.37
C MET A 60 -4.83 -4.94 0.10
N THR A 61 -3.55 -5.25 0.06
CA THR A 61 -2.45 -4.31 -0.15
C THR A 61 -1.78 -4.58 -1.48
N HIS A 62 -1.48 -3.54 -2.26
CA HIS A 62 -0.66 -3.69 -3.46
C HIS A 62 0.83 -3.69 -3.10
N ILE A 63 1.55 -4.68 -3.59
CA ILE A 63 3.00 -4.78 -3.48
C ILE A 63 3.61 -4.91 -4.88
N PHE A 64 4.83 -4.41 -5.02
CA PHE A 64 5.64 -4.49 -6.22
C PHE A 64 6.89 -5.32 -5.95
N VAL A 65 7.03 -6.42 -6.69
CA VAL A 65 8.17 -7.32 -6.59
C VAL A 65 9.05 -7.19 -7.83
N TYR A 66 10.35 -6.98 -7.60
CA TYR A 66 11.35 -6.80 -8.67
C TYR A 66 12.40 -7.91 -8.70
N GLY A 67 12.56 -8.65 -7.59
CA GLY A 67 13.63 -9.61 -7.35
C GLY A 67 13.15 -11.07 -7.40
N THR A 68 13.58 -11.86 -6.42
CA THR A 68 13.40 -13.31 -6.38
C THR A 68 11.95 -13.79 -6.23
N LEU A 69 11.02 -12.89 -5.89
CA LEU A 69 9.59 -13.20 -5.71
C LEU A 69 8.78 -13.14 -7.02
N LYS A 70 9.35 -12.60 -8.11
CA LYS A 70 8.68 -12.55 -9.43
C LYS A 70 8.43 -13.96 -9.98
N ARG A 71 7.48 -14.09 -10.91
CA ARG A 71 7.25 -15.34 -11.66
C ARG A 71 8.54 -15.84 -12.31
N GLY A 72 8.76 -17.14 -12.24
CA GLY A 72 9.96 -17.79 -12.77
C GLY A 72 11.24 -17.55 -11.94
N GLN A 73 11.16 -16.83 -10.82
CA GLN A 73 12.29 -16.59 -9.93
C GLN A 73 12.27 -17.53 -8.70
N PRO A 74 13.42 -17.74 -8.02
CA PRO A 74 13.59 -18.82 -7.05
C PRO A 74 12.59 -18.83 -5.89
N ASN A 75 12.18 -17.67 -5.38
CA ASN A 75 11.29 -17.55 -4.22
C ASN A 75 9.80 -17.41 -4.60
N HIS A 76 9.44 -17.53 -5.87
CA HIS A 76 8.07 -17.33 -6.32
C HIS A 76 7.06 -18.28 -5.66
N PHE A 77 7.48 -19.50 -5.34
CA PHE A 77 6.62 -20.50 -4.69
C PHE A 77 6.04 -20.02 -3.35
N ARG A 78 6.75 -19.14 -2.64
CA ARG A 78 6.29 -18.56 -1.35
C ARG A 78 5.07 -17.66 -1.52
N MET A 79 4.95 -16.99 -2.66
CA MET A 79 3.79 -16.17 -3.03
C MET A 79 2.55 -17.02 -3.32
N MET A 80 2.74 -18.30 -3.65
CA MET A 80 1.67 -19.24 -4.04
C MET A 80 1.28 -20.20 -2.91
N ASP A 81 2.03 -20.19 -1.81
CA ASP A 81 1.75 -21.03 -0.66
C ASP A 81 0.61 -20.43 0.18
N ALA A 82 -0.52 -21.14 0.20
CA ALA A 82 -1.70 -20.75 0.94
C ALA A 82 -1.49 -20.67 2.46
N ALA A 83 -0.44 -21.30 3.00
CA ALA A 83 -0.07 -21.17 4.41
C ALA A 83 0.46 -19.77 4.74
N ASN A 84 1.03 -19.06 3.77
CA ASN A 84 1.58 -17.71 3.96
C ASN A 84 0.50 -16.62 3.81
N GLY A 85 -0.63 -16.94 3.19
CA GLY A 85 -1.72 -15.99 2.90
C GLY A 85 -2.09 -15.98 1.42
N LYS A 86 -2.79 -14.95 0.98
CA LYS A 86 -3.26 -14.79 -0.41
C LYS A 86 -2.44 -13.76 -1.16
N ALA A 87 -1.96 -14.11 -2.34
CA ALA A 87 -1.40 -13.18 -3.32
C ALA A 87 -2.08 -13.34 -4.69
N GLU A 88 -2.57 -12.23 -5.25
CA GLU A 88 -3.23 -12.18 -6.55
C GLU A 88 -2.39 -11.35 -7.52
N TYR A 89 -1.99 -11.92 -8.64
CA TYR A 89 -1.26 -11.19 -9.67
C TYR A 89 -2.16 -10.15 -10.34
N CYS A 90 -1.72 -8.89 -10.33
CA CYS A 90 -2.44 -7.78 -10.96
C CYS A 90 -1.88 -7.45 -12.35
N GLY A 91 -0.56 -7.54 -12.53
CA GLY A 91 0.05 -7.05 -13.75
C GLY A 91 1.56 -6.79 -13.68
N ARG A 92 2.07 -6.19 -14.75
CA ARG A 92 3.46 -5.73 -14.88
C ARG A 92 3.52 -4.21 -14.78
N GLY A 93 4.61 -3.75 -14.20
CA GLY A 93 4.87 -2.32 -14.09
C GLY A 93 6.35 -2.01 -13.96
N ARG A 94 6.62 -0.72 -13.97
CA ARG A 94 7.95 -0.16 -13.85
C ARG A 94 7.95 1.00 -12.87
N THR A 95 8.93 1.10 -12.00
CA THR A 95 9.04 2.26 -11.09
C THR A 95 9.05 3.57 -11.88
N VAL A 96 8.30 4.58 -11.42
CA VAL A 96 8.33 5.91 -12.05
C VAL A 96 9.69 6.55 -11.83
N GLN A 97 10.16 6.54 -10.58
CA GLN A 97 11.51 6.98 -10.23
C GLN A 97 12.54 5.89 -10.56
N SER A 98 13.77 6.30 -10.85
CA SER A 98 14.90 5.37 -10.99
C SER A 98 15.48 5.02 -9.62
N PHE A 99 15.94 3.78 -9.49
CA PHE A 99 16.66 3.29 -8.31
C PHE A 99 17.88 2.45 -8.73
N PRO A 100 18.94 2.37 -7.91
CA PRO A 100 19.98 1.38 -8.09
C PRO A 100 19.47 0.01 -7.64
N LEU A 101 19.19 -0.86 -8.61
CA LEU A 101 19.01 -2.29 -8.38
C LEU A 101 20.35 -2.99 -8.64
N VAL A 102 20.92 -3.60 -7.62
CA VAL A 102 22.24 -4.25 -7.68
C VAL A 102 22.16 -5.68 -7.17
N ILE A 103 23.00 -6.55 -7.69
CA ILE A 103 23.18 -7.90 -7.14
C ILE A 103 24.40 -7.86 -6.21
N ALA A 104 24.21 -8.21 -4.94
CA ALA A 104 25.26 -8.07 -3.93
C ALA A 104 25.20 -9.15 -2.82
N GLY A 105 26.22 -9.13 -1.97
CA GLY A 105 26.42 -10.14 -0.92
C GLY A 105 26.97 -11.46 -1.45
N GLU A 106 27.22 -12.40 -0.54
CA GLU A 106 27.74 -13.75 -0.83
C GLU A 106 26.69 -14.65 -1.50
N HIS A 107 25.42 -14.29 -1.35
CA HIS A 107 24.28 -15.07 -1.84
C HIS A 107 23.64 -14.50 -3.12
N ASN A 108 24.31 -13.54 -3.77
CA ASN A 108 23.84 -12.88 -5.00
C ASN A 108 22.39 -12.38 -4.90
N ILE A 109 22.06 -11.68 -3.82
CA ILE A 109 20.71 -11.18 -3.56
C ILE A 109 20.50 -9.88 -4.35
N PRO A 110 19.34 -9.70 -5.01
CA PRO A 110 18.98 -8.42 -5.62
C PRO A 110 18.58 -7.41 -4.54
N PHE A 111 19.33 -6.32 -4.42
CA PHE A 111 19.03 -5.20 -3.53
C PHE A 111 18.59 -3.98 -4.32
N LEU A 112 17.41 -3.45 -4.01
CA LEU A 112 17.00 -2.12 -4.42
C LEU A 112 17.44 -1.09 -3.38
N LEU A 113 18.48 -0.32 -3.70
CA LEU A 113 19.00 0.71 -2.82
C LEU A 113 18.05 1.90 -2.85
N ASN A 114 17.63 2.38 -1.68
CA ASN A 114 16.69 3.51 -1.56
C ASN A 114 17.40 4.85 -1.83
N VAL A 115 17.82 5.06 -3.08
CA VAL A 115 18.43 6.28 -3.60
C VAL A 115 17.63 6.75 -4.81
N PRO A 116 16.43 7.32 -4.59
CA PRO A 116 15.53 7.72 -5.66
C PRO A 116 16.19 8.73 -6.61
N GLY A 117 15.93 8.59 -7.90
CA GLY A 117 16.49 9.45 -8.94
C GLY A 117 17.87 9.02 -9.45
N SER A 118 18.38 7.88 -9.01
CA SER A 118 19.65 7.29 -9.48
C SER A 118 19.44 5.89 -10.07
N GLY A 119 20.43 5.31 -10.75
CA GLY A 119 20.31 3.97 -11.33
C GLY A 119 19.33 3.91 -12.53
N ARG A 120 18.41 2.95 -12.52
CA ARG A 120 17.47 2.71 -13.64
C ARG A 120 16.05 2.61 -13.12
N ARG A 121 15.07 2.85 -13.97
CA ARG A 121 13.67 2.52 -13.67
C ARG A 121 13.52 1.00 -13.67
N VAL A 122 13.03 0.42 -12.59
CA VAL A 122 13.05 -1.02 -12.34
C VAL A 122 11.74 -1.67 -12.76
N LYS A 123 11.81 -2.76 -13.53
CA LYS A 123 10.69 -3.58 -13.95
C LYS A 123 10.35 -4.63 -12.90
N GLY A 124 9.08 -4.96 -12.83
CA GLY A 124 8.59 -5.95 -11.88
C GLY A 124 7.12 -6.28 -12.07
N GLU A 125 6.58 -6.93 -11.06
CA GLU A 125 5.22 -7.43 -11.05
C GLU A 125 4.47 -6.84 -9.87
N VAL A 126 3.19 -6.53 -10.08
CA VAL A 126 2.30 -6.05 -9.03
C VAL A 126 1.40 -7.18 -8.57
N TYR A 127 1.34 -7.35 -7.25
CA TYR A 127 0.47 -8.28 -6.58
C TYR A 127 -0.44 -7.56 -5.60
N ARG A 128 -1.66 -8.05 -5.47
CA ARG A 128 -2.57 -7.68 -4.40
C ARG A 128 -2.53 -8.80 -3.35
N VAL A 129 -2.12 -8.46 -2.13
CA VAL A 129 -1.90 -9.42 -1.04
C VAL A 129 -2.79 -9.14 0.15
N ASP A 130 -3.17 -10.17 0.90
CA ASP A 130 -3.86 -10.01 2.17
C ASP A 130 -2.91 -9.69 3.34
N GLY A 131 -3.48 -9.41 4.51
CA GLY A 131 -2.72 -9.10 5.72
C GLY A 131 -1.72 -10.20 6.13
N PRO A 132 -2.11 -11.49 6.18
CA PRO A 132 -1.20 -12.60 6.44
C PRO A 132 0.00 -12.65 5.48
N MET A 133 -0.24 -12.56 4.17
CA MET A 133 0.84 -12.59 3.18
C MET A 133 1.77 -11.39 3.33
N LEU A 134 1.23 -10.21 3.60
CA LEU A 134 2.04 -9.01 3.84
C LEU A 134 2.93 -9.16 5.08
N ALA A 135 2.41 -9.73 6.17
CA ALA A 135 3.18 -9.98 7.39
C ALA A 135 4.28 -11.02 7.17
N PHE A 136 3.97 -12.10 6.45
CA PHE A 136 4.95 -13.10 6.04
C PHE A 136 6.08 -12.49 5.22
N LEU A 137 5.76 -11.64 4.24
CA LEU A 137 6.75 -10.99 3.40
C LEU A 137 7.64 -10.03 4.19
N ASP A 138 7.07 -9.27 5.14
CA ASP A 138 7.85 -8.40 6.03
C ASP A 138 8.87 -9.20 6.85
N GLU A 139 8.48 -10.37 7.39
CA GLU A 139 9.38 -11.28 8.10
C GLU A 139 10.44 -11.91 7.17
N PHE A 140 9.99 -12.40 6.01
CA PHE A 140 10.85 -13.06 5.03
C PHE A 140 11.97 -12.13 4.53
N GLU A 141 11.63 -10.88 4.23
CA GLU A 141 12.56 -9.83 3.78
C GLU A 141 13.35 -9.21 4.96
N GLY A 142 13.15 -9.68 6.20
CA GLY A 142 13.90 -9.21 7.37
C GLY A 142 13.64 -7.74 7.70
N CYS A 143 12.41 -7.26 7.50
CA CYS A 143 12.02 -5.90 7.85
C CYS A 143 12.01 -5.70 9.39
N PRO A 144 12.38 -4.50 9.88
CA PRO A 144 12.85 -3.32 9.16
C PRO A 144 14.39 -3.27 8.99
N HIS A 145 15.11 -4.35 9.28
CA HIS A 145 16.57 -4.33 9.39
C HIS A 145 17.28 -4.48 8.04
N MET A 146 16.96 -5.55 7.29
CA MET A 146 17.57 -5.85 6.00
C MET A 146 16.93 -5.02 4.89
N TYR A 147 15.60 -5.10 4.78
CA TYR A 147 14.77 -4.25 3.94
C TYR A 147 13.82 -3.40 4.78
N GLN A 148 13.26 -2.39 4.13
CA GLN A 148 12.18 -1.56 4.63
C GLN A 148 11.08 -1.52 3.56
N ARG A 149 9.84 -1.76 3.99
CA ARG A 149 8.67 -1.62 3.13
C ARG A 149 8.31 -0.15 2.96
N THR A 150 8.46 0.38 1.75
CA THR A 150 8.24 1.79 1.42
C THR A 150 7.21 1.93 0.30
N PRO A 151 6.44 3.03 0.24
CA PRO A 151 5.53 3.27 -0.89
C PRO A 151 6.32 3.67 -2.14
N VAL A 152 5.84 3.26 -3.31
CA VAL A 152 6.41 3.61 -4.62
C VAL A 152 5.32 3.85 -5.65
N ALA A 153 5.56 4.82 -6.54
CA ALA A 153 4.76 5.05 -7.72
C ALA A 153 5.26 4.20 -8.90
N LEU A 154 4.35 3.54 -9.59
CA LEU A 154 4.62 2.63 -10.71
C LEU A 154 3.91 3.13 -11.97
N GLU A 155 4.59 3.07 -13.10
CA GLU A 155 3.96 3.10 -14.42
C GLU A 155 3.53 1.67 -14.79
N LEU A 156 2.24 1.46 -15.01
CA LEU A 156 1.67 0.17 -15.33
C LEU A 156 1.77 -0.11 -16.83
N GLU A 157 2.39 -1.24 -17.18
CA GLU A 157 2.54 -1.69 -18.56
C GLU A 157 1.34 -2.57 -18.98
N GLU A 158 0.93 -3.46 -18.08
CA GLU A 158 -0.19 -4.38 -18.22
C GLU A 158 -0.87 -4.53 -16.85
N TRP A 159 -2.16 -4.22 -16.72
CA TRP A 159 -2.90 -4.43 -15.47
C TRP A 159 -4.34 -4.87 -15.76
N THR A 160 -4.77 -5.95 -15.09
CA THR A 160 -5.99 -6.69 -15.43
C THR A 160 -7.30 -5.97 -15.07
N ALA A 161 -7.31 -5.08 -14.07
CA ALA A 161 -8.52 -4.37 -13.60
C ALA A 161 -8.61 -2.86 -13.96
N GLU A 162 -7.50 -2.14 -14.15
CA GLU A 162 -7.44 -0.67 -14.14
C GLU A 162 -6.76 -0.06 -15.39
N GLY A 163 -6.27 -0.89 -16.32
CA GLY A 163 -5.63 -0.43 -17.55
C GLY A 163 -4.22 0.13 -17.35
N ARG A 164 -3.76 0.98 -18.29
CA ARG A 164 -2.46 1.66 -18.20
C ARG A 164 -2.60 2.93 -17.36
N GLY A 165 -1.62 3.22 -16.50
CA GLY A 165 -1.66 4.38 -15.62
C GLY A 165 -0.54 4.39 -14.59
N VAL A 166 -0.64 5.31 -13.63
CA VAL A 166 0.23 5.34 -12.46
C VAL A 166 -0.51 4.74 -11.26
N ALA A 167 0.12 3.80 -10.57
CA ALA A 167 -0.42 3.18 -9.35
C ALA A 167 0.57 3.30 -8.19
N GLU A 168 0.05 3.34 -6.97
CA GLU A 168 0.85 3.25 -5.74
C GLU A 168 0.87 1.81 -5.23
N ALA A 169 2.05 1.34 -4.85
CA ALA A 169 2.25 0.03 -4.22
C ALA A 169 3.36 0.12 -3.18
N PHE A 170 3.50 -0.92 -2.35
CA PHE A 170 4.66 -1.07 -1.49
C PHE A 170 5.79 -1.82 -2.18
N ILE A 171 7.03 -1.46 -1.88
CA ILE A 171 8.25 -2.10 -2.38
C ILE A 171 9.20 -2.36 -1.21
N TYR A 172 9.94 -3.47 -1.26
CA TYR A 172 11.02 -3.74 -0.31
C TYR A 172 12.30 -3.09 -0.82
N SER A 173 12.68 -1.97 -0.22
CA SER A 173 13.91 -1.23 -0.54
C SER A 173 14.83 -1.21 0.69
N THR A 174 16.11 -0.93 0.52
CA THR A 174 17.04 -0.88 1.66
C THR A 174 17.79 0.44 1.75
N THR A 175 17.85 0.99 2.96
CA THR A 175 18.78 2.06 3.36
C THR A 175 20.01 1.51 4.09
N THR A 176 20.05 0.20 4.36
CA THR A 176 21.05 -0.47 5.19
C THR A 176 22.01 -1.28 4.30
N TYR A 177 22.89 -0.59 3.57
CA TYR A 177 23.81 -1.21 2.61
C TYR A 177 25.23 -0.67 2.72
N ARG A 178 26.20 -1.43 2.19
CA ARG A 178 27.60 -0.99 2.10
C ARG A 178 27.74 0.06 1.00
N ALA A 179 28.43 1.17 1.26
CA ALA A 179 28.58 2.27 0.29
C ALA A 179 29.18 1.84 -1.06
N GLU A 180 30.02 0.81 -1.06
CA GLU A 180 30.60 0.22 -2.27
C GLU A 180 29.55 -0.41 -3.22
N TRP A 181 28.36 -0.79 -2.73
CA TRP A 181 27.31 -1.35 -3.57
C TRP A 181 26.75 -0.34 -4.56
N LEU A 182 26.87 0.97 -4.29
CA LEU A 182 26.51 2.03 -5.23
C LEU A 182 27.37 2.04 -6.50
N LYS A 183 28.52 1.36 -6.48
CA LYS A 183 29.45 1.25 -7.62
C LYS A 183 29.23 -0.03 -8.44
N ARG A 184 28.33 -0.92 -8.00
CA ARG A 184 28.05 -2.17 -8.71
C ARG A 184 27.24 -1.93 -9.99
N PRO A 185 27.27 -2.88 -10.95
CA PRO A 185 26.39 -2.84 -12.10
C PRO A 185 24.92 -2.69 -11.68
N VAL A 186 24.21 -1.78 -12.35
CA VAL A 186 22.79 -1.51 -12.09
C VAL A 186 21.91 -2.20 -13.13
N PHE A 187 20.88 -2.87 -12.65
CA PHE A 187 19.93 -3.62 -13.46
C PHE A 187 18.59 -2.87 -13.55
N ASP A 188 17.86 -3.05 -14.63
CA ASP A 188 16.46 -2.63 -14.73
C ASP A 188 15.48 -3.79 -14.62
N ASP A 189 15.94 -5.03 -14.82
CA ASP A 189 15.15 -6.24 -14.68
C ASP A 189 16.06 -7.32 -14.10
N TYR A 190 15.75 -7.81 -12.90
CA TYR A 190 16.52 -8.88 -12.27
C TYR A 190 16.07 -10.25 -12.79
N ASP A 191 17.04 -11.11 -13.07
CA ASP A 191 16.82 -12.52 -13.34
C ASP A 191 17.92 -13.36 -12.70
N ALA A 192 17.58 -14.24 -11.75
CA ALA A 192 18.55 -15.12 -11.10
C ALA A 192 19.34 -15.98 -12.09
N TYR A 193 18.78 -16.23 -13.28
CA TYR A 193 19.38 -17.05 -14.33
C TYR A 193 19.91 -16.22 -15.52
N GLY A 194 20.05 -14.91 -15.34
CA GLY A 194 20.51 -14.00 -16.39
C GLY A 194 22.00 -14.13 -16.73
N ASP A 195 22.39 -13.50 -17.84
CA ASP A 195 23.75 -13.56 -18.42
C ASP A 195 24.87 -13.00 -17.51
N HIS A 196 24.51 -12.41 -16.37
CA HIS A 196 25.48 -11.93 -15.38
C HIS A 196 26.21 -13.06 -14.62
N GLY A 197 25.71 -14.31 -14.67
CA GLY A 197 26.34 -15.47 -14.02
C GLY A 197 26.29 -15.48 -12.48
N LEU A 198 25.82 -14.40 -11.85
CA LEU A 198 25.58 -14.28 -10.41
C LEU A 198 24.26 -14.98 -9.99
N VAL A 199 24.26 -16.31 -9.96
CA VAL A 199 23.08 -17.11 -9.59
C VAL A 199 22.75 -16.94 -8.10
N TYR A 200 21.47 -16.71 -7.80
CA TYR A 200 20.95 -16.60 -6.44
C TYR A 200 21.22 -17.86 -5.61
N VAL A 201 21.63 -17.68 -4.35
CA VAL A 201 21.79 -18.76 -3.38
C VAL A 201 20.59 -18.78 -2.44
N ASP A 202 19.84 -19.88 -2.49
CA ASP A 202 18.66 -20.11 -1.65
C ASP A 202 18.95 -19.93 -0.17
N ARG A 203 17.94 -19.55 0.61
CA ARG A 203 18.13 -19.28 2.04
C ARG A 203 18.44 -20.56 2.81
N GLU A 204 17.87 -21.67 2.37
CA GLU A 204 18.03 -23.01 2.92
C GLU A 204 19.40 -23.64 2.65
N SER A 205 20.17 -23.09 1.69
CA SER A 205 21.51 -23.57 1.35
C SER A 205 22.64 -22.71 1.92
N ARG A 206 22.31 -21.77 2.83
CA ARG A 206 23.28 -20.92 3.52
C ARG A 206 23.66 -21.63 4.82
N ASP A 207 24.94 -21.98 4.92
CA ASP A 207 25.56 -22.57 6.13
C ASP A 207 25.61 -21.58 7.31
#